data_AF-A0A315XXG4-F1
#
_entry.id   AF-A0A315XXG4-F1
#
_cell.length_a   1.000
_cell.length_b   1.000
_cell.length_c   1.000
_cell.angle_alpha   90.00
_cell.angle_beta   90.00
_cell.angle_gamma   90.00
#
_symmetry.space_group_name_H-M   'P 1'
#
loop_
_entity.id
_entity.type
_entity.pdbx_description
1 polymer ?
#
loop_
_entity_poly.entity_id
_entity_poly.type
_entity_poly.pdbx_seq_one_letter_code
_entity_poly.pdbx_strand_id
1 'polypeptide(L)'
;MVEAKPTAETASSASISVVDAKTGETVKGITGELIGGSIDTNDLLKWNTSDTPVMTFDNLIYINKKYGITLYNVPDEYKKPYTEAFSFNGYGEHKDIVIELEPAYTMGDINDDGAVDSVDASAVLSYYAKISTDKEGGFDDRQRKAADVDRNSVIDAIDASNILAYYAYLSTVKEEPMNMETYMTSN
;
A
#
# COMPACT_ATOMS: atom_id res chain seq x y z
N MET A 1 -1.22 42.22 9.17
CA MET A 1 -1.46 42.48 7.74
C MET A 1 -2.56 41.53 7.31
N VAL A 2 -3.59 41.99 6.61
CA VAL A 2 -4.56 41.08 5.98
C VAL A 2 -3.87 40.58 4.73
N GLU A 3 -3.49 39.31 4.69
CA GLU A 3 -2.95 38.73 3.46
C GLU A 3 -4.00 38.84 2.36
N ALA A 4 -3.63 39.45 1.24
CA ALA A 4 -4.50 39.53 0.08
C ALA A 4 -4.87 38.11 -0.38
N LYS A 5 -6.11 37.93 -0.84
CA LYS A 5 -6.52 36.65 -1.45
C LYS A 5 -5.53 36.30 -2.58
N PRO A 6 -5.00 35.07 -2.64
CA PRO A 6 -4.07 34.67 -3.68
C PRO A 6 -4.73 34.71 -5.06
N THR A 7 -3.97 35.14 -6.05
CA THR A 7 -4.28 34.96 -7.47
C THR A 7 -3.87 33.56 -7.94
N ALA A 8 -4.35 33.13 -9.12
CA ALA A 8 -3.92 31.87 -9.74
C ALA A 8 -2.38 31.79 -9.89
N GLU A 9 -1.71 32.91 -10.18
CA GLU A 9 -0.24 32.97 -10.33
C GLU A 9 0.53 32.83 -9.02
N THR A 10 -0.12 33.14 -7.89
CA THR A 10 0.51 33.08 -6.56
C THR A 10 0.04 31.90 -5.73
N ALA A 11 -0.91 31.11 -6.23
CA ALA A 11 -1.42 29.99 -5.49
C ALA A 11 -0.37 28.87 -5.38
N SER A 12 -0.44 28.11 -4.30
CA SER A 12 0.45 26.96 -4.11
C SER A 12 -0.02 25.77 -4.97
N SER A 13 0.82 24.76 -5.10
CA SER A 13 0.54 23.52 -5.82
C SER A 13 1.04 22.31 -5.04
N ALA A 14 0.46 21.14 -5.31
CA ALA A 14 0.93 19.89 -4.75
C ALA A 14 0.87 18.76 -5.77
N SER A 15 1.92 17.95 -5.82
CA SER A 15 1.93 16.68 -6.54
C SER A 15 1.72 15.55 -5.54
N ILE A 16 0.77 14.66 -5.82
CA ILE A 16 0.36 13.61 -4.88
C ILE A 16 0.49 12.25 -5.55
N SER A 17 1.20 11.33 -4.91
CA SER A 17 1.35 9.94 -5.32
C SER A 17 1.00 9.00 -4.17
N VAL A 18 0.53 7.79 -4.51
CA VAL A 18 0.28 6.71 -3.56
C VAL A 18 1.16 5.53 -3.94
N VAL A 19 2.03 5.12 -3.04
CA VAL A 19 3.06 4.11 -3.30
C VAL A 19 3.05 3.03 -2.22
N ASP A 20 3.55 1.85 -2.58
CA ASP A 20 3.84 0.80 -1.63
C ASP A 20 5.05 1.20 -0.79
N ALA A 21 4.94 1.13 0.55
CA ALA A 21 5.98 1.59 1.46
C ALA A 21 7.29 0.80 1.35
N LYS A 22 7.25 -0.46 0.89
CA LYS A 22 8.43 -1.31 0.77
C LYS A 22 9.13 -1.14 -0.58
N THR A 23 8.37 -1.03 -1.66
CA THR A 23 8.93 -1.01 -3.03
C THR A 23 9.05 0.39 -3.61
N GLY A 24 8.28 1.35 -3.09
CA GLY A 24 8.15 2.70 -3.67
C GLY A 24 7.36 2.73 -4.98
N GLU A 25 6.83 1.59 -5.45
CA GLU A 25 6.04 1.52 -6.67
C GLU A 25 4.62 2.06 -6.47
N THR A 26 4.03 2.62 -7.52
CA THR A 26 2.64 3.12 -7.47
C THR A 26 1.66 1.98 -7.23
N VAL A 27 0.84 2.11 -6.18
CA VAL A 27 -0.30 1.21 -5.95
C VAL A 27 -1.44 1.62 -6.86
N LYS A 28 -1.76 0.77 -7.83
CA LYS A 28 -2.76 1.03 -8.87
C LYS A 28 -4.19 0.85 -8.36
N GLY A 29 -5.14 1.49 -9.04
CA GLY A 29 -6.58 1.32 -8.82
C GLY A 29 -7.17 2.13 -7.66
N ILE A 30 -6.32 2.79 -6.86
CA ILE A 30 -6.75 3.67 -5.77
C ILE A 30 -7.34 4.96 -6.32
N THR A 31 -8.47 5.37 -5.77
CA THR A 31 -9.05 6.69 -6.01
C THR A 31 -8.67 7.63 -4.89
N GLY A 32 -7.86 8.65 -5.18
CA GLY A 32 -7.57 9.73 -4.24
C GLY A 32 -8.58 10.86 -4.37
N GLU A 33 -8.93 11.49 -3.26
CA GLU A 33 -9.80 12.68 -3.18
C GLU A 33 -9.11 13.76 -2.35
N LEU A 34 -8.86 14.92 -2.95
CA LEU A 34 -8.37 16.09 -2.24
C LEU A 34 -9.56 16.84 -1.60
N ILE A 35 -9.49 17.06 -0.29
CA ILE A 35 -10.52 17.74 0.51
C ILE A 35 -9.95 19.02 1.09
N GLY A 36 -10.70 20.11 0.94
CA GLY A 36 -10.26 21.43 1.38
C GLY A 36 -9.36 22.09 0.32
N GLY A 37 -9.27 23.41 0.40
CA GLY A 37 -8.75 24.23 -0.68
C GLY A 37 -9.85 24.51 -1.68
N SER A 38 -10.35 25.75 -1.68
CA SER A 38 -11.09 26.21 -2.85
C SER A 38 -10.11 26.27 -4.01
N ILE A 39 -10.09 25.23 -4.84
CA ILE A 39 -10.07 25.49 -6.27
C ILE A 39 -11.41 26.21 -6.52
N ASP A 40 -11.48 27.17 -7.44
CA ASP A 40 -12.70 27.93 -7.73
C ASP A 40 -13.79 27.06 -8.42
N THR A 41 -13.90 25.80 -8.00
CA THR A 41 -14.71 24.74 -8.58
C THR A 41 -15.49 24.07 -7.45
N ASN A 42 -16.81 24.00 -7.58
CA ASN A 42 -17.66 23.17 -6.72
C ASN A 42 -17.45 21.66 -6.95
N ASP A 43 -16.36 21.26 -7.63
CA ASP A 43 -16.10 19.91 -8.07
C ASP A 43 -15.19 19.17 -7.08
N LEU A 44 -15.57 17.94 -6.76
CA LEU A 44 -14.77 17.02 -5.97
C LEU A 44 -13.54 16.64 -6.80
N LEU A 45 -12.34 16.92 -6.28
CA LEU A 45 -11.08 16.70 -6.96
C LEU A 45 -10.61 15.27 -6.73
N LYS A 46 -10.97 14.39 -7.66
CA LYS A 46 -10.65 12.96 -7.60
C LYS A 46 -9.69 12.56 -8.69
N TRP A 47 -8.80 11.63 -8.39
CA TRP A 47 -7.95 10.99 -9.39
C TRP A 47 -7.86 9.50 -9.15
N ASN A 48 -7.55 8.73 -10.20
CA ASN A 48 -7.22 7.32 -10.10
C ASN A 48 -5.74 7.12 -10.36
N THR A 49 -5.08 6.38 -9.48
CA THR A 49 -3.64 6.07 -9.54
C THR A 49 -3.23 5.19 -10.72
N SER A 50 -4.15 4.42 -11.30
CA SER A 50 -3.89 3.67 -12.54
C SER A 50 -3.75 4.60 -13.74
N ASP A 51 -4.59 5.63 -13.80
CA ASP A 51 -4.65 6.57 -14.93
C ASP A 51 -3.62 7.69 -14.76
N THR A 52 -3.41 8.13 -13.52
CA THR A 52 -2.51 9.22 -13.16
C THR A 52 -1.75 8.85 -11.87
N PRO A 53 -0.59 8.19 -11.98
CA PRO A 53 0.22 7.75 -10.83
C PRO A 53 0.64 8.89 -9.89
N VAL A 54 0.89 10.08 -10.46
CA VAL A 54 1.19 11.31 -9.74
C VAL A 54 0.21 12.38 -10.19
N MET A 55 -0.68 12.82 -9.31
CA MET A 55 -1.65 13.86 -9.61
C MET A 55 -1.18 15.22 -9.10
N THR A 56 -1.07 16.19 -9.99
CA THR A 56 -0.73 17.57 -9.62
C THR A 56 -1.99 18.41 -9.49
N PHE A 57 -2.15 19.04 -8.33
CA PHE A 57 -3.17 20.03 -8.06
C PHE A 57 -2.54 21.41 -8.01
N ASP A 58 -2.97 22.27 -8.91
CA ASP A 58 -2.64 23.69 -8.93
C ASP A 58 -3.73 24.52 -8.23
N ASN A 59 -3.48 25.81 -8.03
CA ASN A 59 -4.44 26.75 -7.46
C ASN A 59 -4.88 26.43 -6.02
N LEU A 60 -3.97 25.93 -5.19
CA LEU A 60 -4.20 25.65 -3.77
C LEU A 60 -4.02 26.94 -2.95
N ILE A 61 -5.15 27.54 -2.52
CA ILE A 61 -5.19 28.92 -2.00
C ILE A 61 -5.17 29.05 -0.48
N TYR A 62 -5.34 27.95 0.25
CA TYR A 62 -5.25 27.96 1.71
C TYR A 62 -3.81 27.83 2.18
N ILE A 63 -3.41 28.74 3.06
CA ILE A 63 -2.19 28.64 3.86
C ILE A 63 -2.56 28.47 5.34
N ASN A 64 -1.68 27.86 6.12
CA ASN A 64 -1.87 27.58 7.54
C ASN A 64 -3.18 26.83 7.87
N LYS A 65 -3.76 26.18 6.85
CA LYS A 65 -4.89 25.26 6.95
C LYS A 65 -4.53 23.97 6.23
N LYS A 66 -5.10 22.88 6.72
CA LYS A 66 -4.86 21.56 6.18
C LYS A 66 -5.70 21.31 4.93
N TYR A 67 -5.06 20.73 3.94
CA TYR A 67 -5.67 19.95 2.87
C TYR A 67 -5.69 18.49 3.35
N GLY A 68 -6.83 17.83 3.21
CA GLY A 68 -6.97 16.41 3.47
C GLY A 68 -6.89 15.63 2.17
N ILE A 69 -6.37 14.40 2.23
CA ILE A 69 -6.36 13.46 1.12
C ILE A 69 -7.03 12.19 1.63
N THR A 70 -8.19 11.86 1.07
CA THR A 70 -8.90 10.61 1.37
C THR A 70 -8.62 9.61 0.26
N LEU A 71 -8.30 8.38 0.63
CA LEU A 71 -8.10 7.28 -0.31
C LEU A 71 -9.29 6.34 -0.29
N TYR A 72 -9.78 5.97 -1.47
CA TYR A 72 -10.83 4.99 -1.69
C TYR A 72 -10.28 3.83 -2.53
N ASN A 73 -10.93 2.67 -2.41
CA ASN A 73 -10.50 1.44 -3.09
C ASN A 73 -9.05 1.05 -2.76
N VAL A 74 -8.59 1.34 -1.54
CA VAL A 74 -7.31 0.84 -1.04
C VAL A 74 -7.42 -0.70 -0.96
N PRO A 75 -6.57 -1.45 -1.67
CA PRO A 75 -6.62 -2.91 -1.64
C PRO A 75 -6.47 -3.44 -0.21
N ASP A 76 -7.17 -4.53 0.12
CA ASP A 76 -7.12 -5.11 1.47
C ASP A 76 -5.76 -5.76 1.80
N GLU A 77 -4.80 -5.77 0.88
CA GLU A 77 -3.40 -6.11 1.14
C GLU A 77 -2.61 -4.98 1.79
N TYR A 78 -3.17 -3.77 1.87
CA TYR A 78 -2.57 -2.63 2.55
C TYR A 78 -3.33 -2.29 3.83
N LYS A 79 -2.59 -1.81 4.85
CA LYS A 79 -3.18 -1.15 6.01
C LYS A 79 -3.90 0.09 5.51
N LYS A 80 -5.19 0.22 5.82
CA LYS A 80 -6.02 1.33 5.34
C LYS A 80 -5.58 2.64 6.03
N PRO A 81 -5.07 3.66 5.30
CA PRO A 81 -5.09 5.02 5.82
C PRO A 81 -6.46 5.64 5.53
N TYR A 82 -7.02 6.33 6.51
CA TYR A 82 -8.31 6.99 6.31
C TYR A 82 -8.15 8.39 5.71
N THR A 83 -7.10 9.13 6.09
CA THR A 83 -6.88 10.50 5.61
C THR A 83 -5.44 10.94 5.89
N GLU A 84 -4.72 11.40 4.87
CA GLU A 84 -3.47 12.14 5.04
C GLU A 84 -3.72 13.64 4.97
N ALA A 85 -2.85 14.46 5.55
CA ALA A 85 -3.03 15.91 5.50
C ALA A 85 -1.73 16.68 5.37
N PHE A 86 -1.77 17.76 4.58
CA PHE A 86 -0.66 18.68 4.39
C PHE A 86 -1.13 20.13 4.45
N SER A 87 -0.21 21.07 4.64
CA SER A 87 -0.50 22.51 4.62
C SER A 87 0.67 23.27 4.02
N PHE A 88 0.39 24.46 3.50
CA PHE A 88 1.40 25.43 3.09
C PHE A 88 1.60 26.49 4.18
N ASN A 89 2.81 27.01 4.28
CA ASN A 89 3.14 28.11 5.21
C ASN A 89 3.06 29.47 4.52
N GLY A 90 3.10 29.49 3.20
CA GLY A 90 2.99 30.66 2.32
C GLY A 90 2.48 30.30 0.93
N TYR A 91 2.27 31.36 0.14
CA TYR A 91 1.80 31.30 -1.24
C TYR A 91 2.93 30.95 -2.21
N GLY A 92 2.60 30.28 -3.32
CA GLY A 92 3.54 29.90 -4.37
C GLY A 92 4.44 28.70 -4.02
N GLU A 93 4.15 28.00 -2.93
CA GLU A 93 4.85 26.77 -2.58
C GLU A 93 4.43 25.62 -3.52
N HIS A 94 5.37 24.73 -3.84
CA HIS A 94 5.07 23.41 -4.40
C HIS A 94 5.43 22.34 -3.37
N LYS A 95 4.60 21.31 -3.23
CA LYS A 95 4.88 20.16 -2.36
C LYS A 95 4.65 18.84 -3.06
N ASP A 96 5.65 17.97 -2.97
CA ASP A 96 5.51 16.56 -3.31
C ASP A 96 5.03 15.80 -2.08
N ILE A 97 3.84 15.21 -2.18
CA ILE A 97 3.20 14.43 -1.14
C ILE A 97 3.21 12.96 -1.58
N VAL A 98 4.00 12.15 -0.89
CA VAL A 98 4.06 10.71 -1.10
C VAL A 98 3.28 10.04 0.03
N ILE A 99 2.17 9.37 -0.31
CA ILE A 99 1.42 8.55 0.63
C ILE A 99 1.93 7.12 0.52
N GLU A 100 2.65 6.67 1.54
CA GLU A 100 3.22 5.33 1.63
C GLU A 100 2.22 4.38 2.29
N LEU A 101 1.80 3.36 1.55
CA LEU A 101 0.91 2.32 2.04
C LEU A 101 1.71 1.15 2.59
N GLU A 102 1.57 0.93 3.89
CA GLU A 102 2.15 -0.21 4.58
C GLU A 102 1.36 -1.48 4.26
N PRO A 103 2.01 -2.58 3.85
CA PRO A 103 1.34 -3.86 3.70
C PRO A 103 0.66 -4.31 5.00
N ALA A 104 -0.52 -4.90 4.88
CA ALA A 104 -1.29 -5.45 5.99
C ALA A 104 -0.73 -6.79 6.50
N TYR A 105 0.08 -7.46 5.67
CA TYR A 105 0.76 -8.71 5.97
C TYR A 105 2.05 -8.79 5.15
N THR A 106 2.95 -9.70 5.52
CA THR A 106 4.08 -10.10 4.69
C THR A 106 3.77 -11.47 4.10
N MET A 107 3.83 -11.58 2.78
CA MET A 107 3.56 -12.84 2.08
C MET A 107 4.60 -13.90 2.45
N GLY A 108 4.14 -15.09 2.85
CA GLY A 108 4.96 -16.16 3.40
C GLY A 108 5.26 -16.07 4.90
N ASP A 109 4.92 -14.98 5.59
CA ASP A 109 5.13 -14.79 7.04
C ASP A 109 3.78 -14.97 7.78
N ILE A 110 3.45 -16.22 8.10
CA ILE A 110 2.16 -16.63 8.65
C ILE A 110 2.09 -16.37 10.14
N ASN A 111 3.21 -16.36 10.86
CA ASN A 111 3.21 -16.08 12.30
C ASN A 111 3.44 -14.59 12.65
N ASP A 112 3.70 -13.73 11.64
CA ASP A 112 3.98 -12.29 11.76
C ASP A 112 5.23 -11.98 12.59
N ASP A 113 6.24 -12.87 12.59
CA ASP A 113 7.48 -12.69 13.34
C ASP A 113 8.57 -11.92 12.57
N GLY A 114 8.29 -11.58 11.31
CA GLY A 114 9.17 -10.83 10.42
C GLY A 114 10.15 -11.69 9.64
N ALA A 115 10.14 -13.01 9.83
CA ALA A 115 10.88 -13.97 9.01
C ALA A 115 9.92 -14.77 8.12
N VAL A 116 10.45 -15.26 7.00
CA VAL A 116 9.77 -16.29 6.20
C VAL A 116 10.62 -17.54 6.26
N ASP A 117 10.15 -18.54 7.00
CA ASP A 117 10.94 -19.73 7.28
C ASP A 117 10.14 -21.04 7.33
N SER A 118 10.77 -22.10 7.86
CA SER A 118 10.17 -23.42 7.97
C SER A 118 8.96 -23.50 8.92
N VAL A 119 8.83 -22.57 9.87
CA VAL A 119 7.69 -22.47 10.80
C VAL A 119 6.44 -22.08 10.02
N ASP A 120 6.57 -21.13 9.10
CA ASP A 120 5.49 -20.69 8.21
C ASP A 120 5.00 -21.81 7.30
N ALA A 121 5.93 -22.49 6.63
CA ALA A 121 5.61 -23.65 5.80
C ALA A 121 4.92 -24.77 6.61
N SER A 122 5.39 -25.02 7.84
CA SER A 122 4.78 -26.02 8.73
C SER A 122 3.37 -25.61 9.18
N ALA A 123 3.13 -24.31 9.37
CA ALA A 123 1.81 -23.78 9.66
C ALA A 123 0.84 -24.01 8.48
N VAL A 124 1.29 -23.76 7.25
CA VAL A 124 0.52 -24.02 6.03
C VAL A 124 0.16 -25.50 5.88
N LEU A 125 1.13 -26.41 6.05
CA LEU A 125 0.87 -27.86 6.01
C LEU A 125 -0.12 -28.30 7.10
N SER A 126 -0.01 -27.73 8.30
CA SER A 126 -0.94 -28.00 9.40
C SER A 126 -2.35 -27.51 9.10
N TYR A 127 -2.48 -26.33 8.49
CA TYR A 127 -3.75 -25.79 8.01
C TYR A 127 -4.35 -26.70 6.94
N TYR A 128 -3.59 -27.03 5.90
CA TYR A 128 -4.01 -27.88 4.80
C TYR A 128 -4.49 -29.26 5.28
N ALA A 129 -3.76 -29.89 6.21
CA ALA A 129 -4.14 -31.19 6.77
C ALA A 129 -5.47 -31.14 7.54
N LYS A 130 -5.75 -30.05 8.27
CA LYS A 130 -7.04 -29.86 8.96
C LYS A 130 -8.18 -29.67 7.96
N ILE A 131 -8.01 -28.78 6.99
CA ILE A 131 -9.03 -28.52 5.95
C ILE A 131 -9.32 -29.78 5.14
N SER A 132 -8.29 -30.53 4.76
CA SER A 132 -8.41 -31.81 4.03
C SER A 132 -9.12 -32.92 4.81
N THR A 133 -9.33 -32.73 6.11
CA THR A 133 -10.07 -33.66 6.98
C THR A 133 -11.36 -33.04 7.52
N ASP A 134 -11.91 -32.06 6.80
CA ASP A 134 -13.14 -31.33 7.12
C ASP A 134 -13.12 -30.65 8.50
N LYS A 135 -11.95 -30.23 8.97
CA LYS A 135 -11.77 -29.47 10.22
C LYS A 135 -11.44 -28.01 9.93
N GLU A 136 -11.75 -27.14 10.89
CA GLU A 136 -11.31 -25.74 10.82
C GLU A 136 -9.78 -25.64 10.80
N GLY A 137 -9.24 -24.96 9.79
CA GLY A 137 -7.79 -24.78 9.66
C GLY A 137 -7.18 -23.88 10.75
N GLY A 138 -7.96 -22.93 11.27
CA GLY A 138 -7.59 -22.05 12.38
C GLY A 138 -6.81 -20.80 12.00
N PHE A 139 -6.63 -20.52 10.71
CA PHE A 139 -6.08 -19.24 10.25
C PHE A 139 -7.12 -18.13 10.33
N ASP A 140 -6.68 -16.92 10.62
CA ASP A 140 -7.46 -15.70 10.39
C ASP A 140 -7.32 -15.21 8.92
N ASP A 141 -7.96 -14.08 8.58
CA ASP A 141 -7.90 -13.52 7.22
C ASP A 141 -6.49 -13.10 6.80
N ARG A 142 -5.70 -12.53 7.73
CA ARG A 142 -4.33 -12.10 7.47
C ARG A 142 -3.45 -13.31 7.16
N GLN A 143 -3.55 -14.35 8.00
CA GLN A 143 -2.83 -15.61 7.85
C GLN A 143 -3.19 -16.33 6.55
N ARG A 144 -4.47 -16.34 6.16
CA ARG A 144 -4.87 -16.90 4.87
C ARG A 144 -4.20 -16.20 3.69
N LYS A 145 -4.17 -14.87 3.70
CA LYS A 145 -3.52 -14.08 2.64
C LYS A 145 -2.00 -14.24 2.64
N ALA A 146 -1.37 -14.32 3.81
CA ALA A 146 0.07 -14.58 3.91
C ALA A 146 0.44 -16.01 3.46
N ALA A 147 -0.47 -16.97 3.65
CA ALA A 147 -0.26 -18.38 3.33
C ALA A 147 -0.45 -18.74 1.86
N ASP A 148 -1.36 -18.07 1.14
CA ASP A 148 -1.63 -18.29 -0.29
C ASP A 148 -0.56 -17.58 -1.14
N VAL A 149 0.63 -18.21 -1.21
CA VAL A 149 1.83 -17.60 -1.79
C VAL A 149 1.92 -17.75 -3.29
N ASP A 150 1.13 -18.61 -3.92
CA ASP A 150 0.99 -18.65 -5.38
C ASP A 150 -0.25 -17.88 -5.89
N ARG A 151 -1.06 -17.32 -4.98
CA ARG A 151 -2.26 -16.51 -5.23
C ARG A 151 -3.33 -17.26 -6.03
N ASN A 152 -3.39 -18.58 -5.89
CA ASN A 152 -4.39 -19.41 -6.55
C ASN A 152 -5.72 -19.49 -5.76
N SER A 153 -5.82 -18.83 -4.60
CA SER A 153 -6.96 -18.85 -3.67
C SER A 153 -7.20 -20.17 -2.94
N VAL A 154 -6.22 -21.08 -2.95
CA VAL A 154 -6.24 -22.39 -2.30
C VAL A 154 -4.95 -22.56 -1.50
N ILE A 155 -5.09 -22.62 -0.17
CA ILE A 155 -3.94 -22.83 0.72
C ILE A 155 -3.65 -24.32 0.84
N ASP A 156 -2.58 -24.80 0.22
CA ASP A 156 -2.22 -26.21 0.20
C ASP A 156 -0.70 -26.50 0.34
N ALA A 157 -0.28 -27.70 -0.04
CA ALA A 157 1.12 -28.11 0.07
C ALA A 157 2.06 -27.43 -0.93
N ILE A 158 1.54 -26.87 -2.03
CA ILE A 158 2.30 -26.08 -3.01
C ILE A 158 2.77 -24.80 -2.35
N ASP A 159 1.91 -24.11 -1.61
CA ASP A 159 2.26 -22.90 -0.85
C ASP A 159 3.39 -23.16 0.15
N ALA A 160 3.26 -24.24 0.93
CA ALA A 160 4.29 -24.64 1.88
C ALA A 160 5.63 -24.93 1.20
N SER A 161 5.58 -25.57 0.02
CA SER A 161 6.78 -25.88 -0.77
C SER A 161 7.43 -24.61 -1.32
N ASN A 162 6.63 -23.65 -1.77
CA ASN A 162 7.09 -22.34 -2.24
C ASN A 162 7.75 -21.53 -1.10
N ILE A 163 7.15 -21.52 0.09
CA ILE A 163 7.73 -20.90 1.29
C ILE A 163 9.10 -21.52 1.63
N LEU A 164 9.21 -22.85 1.59
CA LEU A 164 10.49 -23.53 1.84
C LEU A 164 11.54 -23.21 0.77
N ALA A 165 11.13 -23.13 -0.50
CA ALA A 165 12.02 -22.76 -1.60
C ALA A 165 12.55 -21.32 -1.41
N TYR A 166 11.68 -20.40 -1.03
CA TYR A 166 12.05 -19.03 -0.74
C TYR A 166 12.94 -18.91 0.51
N TYR A 167 12.64 -19.63 1.58
CA TYR A 167 13.52 -19.73 2.76
C TYR A 167 14.93 -20.23 2.39
N ALA A 168 15.02 -21.24 1.53
CA ALA A 168 16.30 -21.72 1.01
C ALA A 168 17.02 -20.65 0.19
N TYR A 169 16.30 -19.91 -0.67
CA TYR A 169 16.84 -18.76 -1.40
C TYR A 169 17.42 -17.69 -0.44
N LEU A 170 16.65 -17.25 0.56
CA LEU A 170 17.09 -16.28 1.57
C LEU A 170 18.39 -16.71 2.27
N SER A 171 18.56 -18.01 2.49
CA SER A 171 19.76 -18.57 3.11
C SER A 171 21.01 -18.56 2.21
N THR A 172 20.85 -18.28 0.91
CA THR A 172 21.94 -18.27 -0.09
C THR A 172 22.29 -16.87 -0.61
N VAL A 173 21.37 -15.91 -0.45
CA VAL A 173 21.56 -14.53 -0.90
C VAL A 173 22.54 -13.81 0.02
N LYS A 174 23.44 -13.03 -0.60
CA LYS A 174 24.45 -12.21 0.10
C LYS A 174 24.19 -10.70 0.03
N GLU A 175 23.28 -10.30 -0.85
CA GLU A 175 22.86 -8.91 -1.09
C GLU A 175 21.44 -8.72 -0.53
N GLU A 176 20.74 -7.65 -0.91
CA GLU A 176 19.34 -7.49 -0.52
C GLU A 176 18.48 -8.54 -1.24
N PRO A 177 17.78 -9.42 -0.51
CA PRO A 177 16.94 -10.44 -1.13
C PRO A 177 15.69 -9.82 -1.73
N MET A 178 15.23 -10.42 -2.83
CA MET A 178 13.88 -10.17 -3.34
C MET A 178 12.87 -10.51 -2.24
N ASN A 179 11.78 -9.74 -2.14
CA ASN A 179 10.64 -10.16 -1.33
C ASN A 179 9.93 -11.37 -1.97
N MET A 180 9.05 -12.03 -1.21
CA MET A 180 8.35 -13.25 -1.65
C MET A 180 7.57 -13.02 -2.96
N GLU A 181 6.88 -11.89 -3.12
CA GLU A 181 6.11 -11.57 -4.33
C GLU A 181 6.98 -11.51 -5.58
N THR A 182 8.11 -10.81 -5.49
CA THR A 182 9.07 -10.69 -6.59
C THR A 182 9.72 -12.03 -6.88
N TYR A 183 10.03 -12.81 -5.84
CA TYR A 183 10.59 -14.16 -6.00
C TYR A 183 9.64 -15.09 -6.74
N MET A 184 8.35 -15.08 -6.39
CA MET A 184 7.31 -15.94 -6.99
C MET A 184 6.97 -15.57 -8.43
N THR A 185 7.19 -14.33 -8.85
CA THR A 185 6.95 -13.89 -10.23
C THR A 185 8.16 -14.02 -11.15
N SER A 186 9.35 -14.24 -10.56
CA SER A 186 10.61 -14.35 -11.29
C SER A 186 11.03 -15.80 -11.59
N ASN A 187 10.31 -16.80 -11.06
CA ASN A 187 10.61 -18.23 -11.16
C ASN A 187 9.35 -19.02 -11.55
#